data_AF-A0A2N1TVE1-F1
#
_entry.id   AF-A0A2N1TVE1-F1
#
_cell.length_a   1.000
_cell.length_b   1.000
_cell.length_c   1.000
_cell.angle_alpha   90.00
_cell.angle_beta   90.00
_cell.angle_gamma   90.00
#
_symmetry.space_group_name_H-M   'P 1'
#
loop_
_entity.id
_entity.type
_entity.pdbx_description
1 polymer ?
#
loop_
_entity_poly.entity_id
_entity_poly.type
_entity_poly.pdbx_seq_one_letter_code
_entity_poly.pdbx_strand_id
1 'polypeptide(L)'
;MDKLKAVFFLGLSCNLTTFTGCAITWIIMAKNGWVSGIWQTALTVLAFIPVFMADAIDNYTLGRIRLEHIKGWDDVQVSVHGRQKVARYYQFFRFLSIIPAYLLAATMIASYSDQPEMTQPLKIAFLSAFAVQFYRSYWLLKRHIATRLPSFGGRRLTGRTLIIASIFTLWFIYFWNLPAQPYSLSQILGSGLFYFFIAAVLHPLPTRYSLTRPGRPIARGNFFKIEVIDDEQLNSLPGAAEINDTQRQPFASAGFQTLANIRMPLIELPLFQSWGQSLISQDRKTLMLLLGCEPHKGIHRCLVSRNSDKYVITTDFGANQAKFPATIDYLVQDRKISGESLLQQHLTRITESAVALSDPPWQHLETIINSVIAFLESENARTRSAELSEGVVSNEGTTR
;
A
#
# COMPACT_ATOMS: atom_id res chain seq x y z
N MET A 1 -10.24 -12.34 -4.03
CA MET A 1 -11.24 -12.29 -2.93
C MET A 1 -10.57 -12.29 -1.54
N ASP A 2 -9.67 -13.22 -1.23
CA ASP A 2 -9.10 -13.37 0.13
C ASP A 2 -8.31 -12.17 0.64
N LYS A 3 -7.59 -11.49 -0.25
CA LYS A 3 -6.85 -10.26 0.07
C LYS A 3 -7.75 -9.13 0.54
N LEU A 4 -8.87 -8.92 -0.16
CA LEU A 4 -9.86 -7.89 0.16
C LEU A 4 -10.58 -8.22 1.48
N LYS A 5 -10.98 -9.49 1.66
CA LYS A 5 -11.56 -9.97 2.93
C LYS A 5 -10.62 -9.72 4.11
N ALA A 6 -9.35 -10.09 4.00
CA ALA A 6 -8.37 -9.92 5.07
C ALA A 6 -8.13 -8.44 5.42
N VAL A 7 -8.09 -7.54 4.42
CA VAL A 7 -7.99 -6.09 4.64
C VAL A 7 -9.24 -5.55 5.34
N PHE A 8 -10.42 -5.98 4.91
CA PHE A 8 -11.69 -5.57 5.50
C PHE A 8 -11.82 -6.02 6.96
N PHE A 9 -11.54 -7.29 7.25
CA PHE A 9 -11.53 -7.80 8.62
C PHE A 9 -10.50 -7.11 9.50
N LEU A 10 -9.33 -6.77 8.96
CA LEU A 10 -8.35 -5.97 9.68
C LEU A 10 -8.95 -4.60 10.07
N GLY A 11 -9.56 -3.88 9.14
CA GLY A 11 -10.23 -2.60 9.42
C GLY A 11 -11.30 -2.71 10.51
N LEU A 12 -12.16 -3.72 10.45
CA LEU A 12 -13.16 -4.00 11.50
C LEU A 12 -12.50 -4.25 12.86
N SER A 13 -11.46 -5.08 12.91
CA SER A 13 -10.75 -5.41 14.15
C SER A 13 -10.06 -4.20 14.77
N CYS A 14 -9.56 -3.27 13.96
CA CYS A 14 -8.90 -2.07 14.45
C CYS A 14 -9.88 -1.12 15.13
N ASN A 15 -11.12 -1.01 14.63
CA ASN A 15 -12.17 -0.20 15.25
C ASN A 15 -12.65 -0.73 16.61
N LEU A 16 -12.38 -2.01 16.94
CA LEU A 16 -12.72 -2.56 18.27
C LEU A 16 -12.07 -1.74 19.40
N THR A 17 -10.87 -1.20 19.16
CA THR A 17 -10.16 -0.34 20.13
C THR A 17 -10.90 0.97 20.40
N THR A 18 -11.51 1.56 19.37
CA THR A 18 -12.42 2.71 19.50
C THR A 18 -13.63 2.36 20.37
N PHE A 19 -14.28 1.22 20.11
CA PHE A 19 -15.43 0.78 20.90
C PHE A 19 -15.06 0.54 22.36
N THR A 20 -13.94 -0.15 22.62
CA THR A 20 -13.45 -0.41 23.98
C THR A 20 -13.10 0.90 24.71
N GLY A 21 -12.43 1.85 24.06
CA GLY A 21 -12.12 3.16 24.63
C GLY A 21 -13.38 3.94 25.02
N CYS A 22 -14.37 3.99 24.13
CA CYS A 22 -15.66 4.62 24.40
C CYS A 22 -16.41 3.94 25.55
N ALA A 23 -16.43 2.59 25.59
CA ALA A 23 -17.07 1.84 26.67
C ALA A 23 -16.40 2.10 28.03
N ILE A 24 -15.07 2.12 28.10
CA ILE A 24 -14.33 2.45 29.32
C ILE A 24 -14.66 3.88 29.77
N THR A 25 -14.66 4.84 28.84
CA THR A 25 -14.99 6.24 29.12
C THR A 25 -16.41 6.35 29.68
N TRP A 26 -17.37 5.65 29.07
CA TRP A 26 -18.75 5.60 29.54
C TRP A 26 -18.82 5.04 30.97
N ILE A 27 -18.19 3.89 31.23
CA ILE A 27 -18.20 3.23 32.54
C ILE A 27 -17.62 4.17 33.61
N ILE A 28 -16.50 4.82 33.34
CA ILE A 28 -15.86 5.74 34.28
C ILE A 28 -16.77 6.95 34.56
N MET A 29 -17.28 7.60 33.51
CA MET A 29 -18.13 8.79 33.65
C MET A 29 -19.44 8.47 34.39
N ALA A 30 -20.09 7.37 34.05
CA ALA A 30 -21.34 6.94 34.67
C ALA A 30 -21.14 6.49 36.11
N LYS A 31 -20.10 5.69 36.40
CA LYS A 31 -19.82 5.17 37.74
C LYS A 31 -19.53 6.28 38.74
N ASN A 32 -18.81 7.32 38.32
CA ASN A 32 -18.43 8.41 39.20
C ASN A 32 -19.46 9.55 39.24
N GLY A 33 -20.54 9.49 38.45
CA GLY A 33 -21.56 10.54 38.41
C GLY A 33 -21.06 11.88 37.90
N TRP A 34 -19.92 11.92 37.21
CA TRP A 34 -19.28 13.15 36.74
C TRP A 34 -20.05 13.85 35.60
N VAL A 35 -20.93 13.12 34.93
CA VAL A 35 -21.86 13.67 33.93
C VAL A 35 -23.27 13.21 34.27
N SER A 36 -24.19 14.18 34.36
CA SER A 36 -25.59 13.93 34.70
C SER A 36 -26.42 13.57 33.46
N GLY A 37 -27.07 12.41 33.49
CA GLY A 37 -28.05 12.01 32.49
C GLY A 37 -27.47 11.23 31.30
N ILE A 38 -28.22 10.21 30.86
CA ILE A 38 -27.80 9.24 29.83
C ILE A 38 -27.41 9.93 28.52
N TRP A 39 -28.18 10.92 28.08
CA TRP A 39 -27.92 11.64 26.83
C TRP A 39 -26.65 12.48 26.89
N GLN A 40 -26.37 13.12 28.02
CA GLN A 40 -25.18 13.95 28.17
C GLN A 40 -23.92 13.09 28.30
N THR A 41 -24.00 11.96 29.00
CA THR A 41 -22.93 10.95 29.03
C THR A 41 -22.67 10.41 27.63
N ALA A 42 -23.72 10.11 26.86
CA ALA A 42 -23.58 9.66 25.48
C ALA A 42 -22.87 10.70 24.60
N LEU A 43 -23.33 11.97 24.61
CA LEU A 43 -22.70 13.05 23.84
C LEU A 43 -21.24 13.27 24.25
N THR A 44 -20.94 13.17 25.54
CA THR A 44 -19.58 13.27 26.06
C THR A 44 -18.72 12.15 25.53
N VAL A 45 -19.16 10.90 25.63
CA VAL A 45 -18.43 9.73 25.09
C VAL A 45 -18.23 9.83 23.58
N LEU A 46 -19.24 10.31 22.83
CA LEU A 46 -19.11 10.52 21.39
C LEU A 46 -18.00 11.54 21.04
N ALA A 47 -17.77 12.56 21.88
CA ALA A 47 -16.69 13.52 21.68
C ALA A 47 -15.29 12.88 21.78
N PHE A 48 -15.14 11.74 22.46
CA PHE A 48 -13.87 11.00 22.55
C PHE A 48 -13.61 10.08 21.36
N ILE A 49 -14.59 9.82 20.48
CA ILE A 49 -14.42 8.93 19.32
C ILE A 49 -13.15 9.27 18.52
N PRO A 50 -12.89 10.54 18.15
CA PRO A 50 -11.68 10.86 17.38
C PRO A 50 -10.37 10.51 18.10
N VAL A 51 -10.31 10.61 19.44
CA VAL A 51 -9.12 10.24 20.23
C VAL A 51 -8.79 8.76 20.02
N PHE A 52 -9.80 7.88 20.13
CA PHE A 52 -9.58 6.45 19.96
C PHE A 52 -9.50 6.02 18.49
N MET A 53 -10.12 6.76 17.57
CA MET A 53 -9.92 6.54 16.12
C MET A 53 -8.47 6.80 15.69
N ALA A 54 -7.75 7.70 16.37
CA ALA A 54 -6.32 7.90 16.12
C ALA A 54 -5.52 6.60 16.36
N ASP A 55 -5.84 5.89 17.44
CA ASP A 55 -5.27 4.57 17.74
C ASP A 55 -5.70 3.51 16.73
N ALA A 56 -6.95 3.54 16.26
CA ALA A 56 -7.43 2.63 15.22
C ALA A 56 -6.64 2.77 13.90
N ILE A 57 -6.25 3.99 13.52
CA ILE A 57 -5.37 4.22 12.35
C ILE A 57 -3.99 3.60 12.56
N ASP A 58 -3.39 3.77 13.74
CA ASP A 58 -2.08 3.22 14.06
C ASP A 58 -2.12 1.69 14.05
N ASN A 59 -3.16 1.11 14.65
CA ASN A 59 -3.41 -0.32 14.66
C ASN A 59 -3.59 -0.85 13.24
N TYR A 60 -4.40 -0.18 12.43
CA TYR A 60 -4.61 -0.56 11.03
C TYR A 60 -3.31 -0.50 10.23
N THR A 61 -2.50 0.53 10.42
CA THR A 61 -1.21 0.69 9.73
C THR A 61 -0.24 -0.43 10.08
N LEU A 62 -0.02 -0.68 11.37
CA LEU A 62 0.86 -1.74 11.85
C LEU A 62 0.35 -3.12 11.45
N GLY A 63 -0.95 -3.35 11.62
CA GLY A 63 -1.62 -4.59 11.26
C GLY A 63 -1.53 -4.86 9.77
N ARG A 64 -1.63 -3.82 8.94
CA ARG A 64 -1.52 -3.93 7.49
C ARG A 64 -0.10 -4.28 7.07
N ILE A 65 0.92 -3.62 7.63
CA ILE A 65 2.33 -3.96 7.39
C ILE A 65 2.62 -5.42 7.79
N ARG A 66 2.14 -5.85 8.97
CA ARG A 66 2.31 -7.23 9.45
C ARG A 66 1.61 -8.23 8.53
N LEU A 67 0.36 -7.94 8.14
CA LEU A 67 -0.42 -8.81 7.27
C LEU A 67 0.26 -9.01 5.91
N GLU A 68 0.84 -7.94 5.36
CA GLU A 68 1.61 -8.05 4.12
C GLU A 68 2.86 -8.91 4.26
N HIS A 69 3.59 -8.80 5.37
CA HIS A 69 4.72 -9.70 5.63
C HIS A 69 4.26 -11.17 5.68
N ILE A 70 3.21 -11.47 6.45
CA ILE A 70 2.69 -12.83 6.63
C ILE A 70 2.19 -13.43 5.32
N LYS A 71 1.54 -12.61 4.49
CA LYS A 71 0.91 -13.06 3.24
C LYS A 71 1.81 -12.91 2.02
N GLY A 72 3.00 -12.31 2.16
CA GLY A 72 3.89 -12.02 1.04
C GLY A 72 3.30 -11.02 0.03
N TRP A 73 2.46 -10.10 0.49
CA TRP A 73 1.92 -9.03 -0.37
C TRP A 73 2.86 -7.84 -0.40
N ASP A 74 2.81 -7.07 -1.49
CA ASP A 74 3.67 -5.89 -1.68
C ASP A 74 2.91 -4.57 -1.90
N ASP A 75 1.71 -4.40 -1.32
CA ASP A 75 0.93 -3.17 -1.54
C ASP A 75 1.36 -1.99 -0.67
N VAL A 76 1.97 -2.25 0.49
CA VAL A 76 2.51 -1.25 1.39
C VAL A 76 3.96 -1.04 1.01
N GLN A 77 4.28 0.21 0.69
CA GLN A 77 5.61 0.61 0.26
C GLN A 77 6.57 0.76 1.44
N VAL A 78 6.73 -0.32 2.20
CA VAL A 78 7.72 -0.50 3.26
C VAL A 78 8.63 -1.65 2.85
N SER A 79 9.94 -1.43 2.91
CA SER A 79 10.98 -2.44 2.65
C SER A 79 10.71 -3.75 3.38
N VAL A 80 11.15 -4.87 2.81
CA VAL A 80 10.90 -6.19 3.40
C VAL A 80 11.47 -6.30 4.81
N HIS A 81 12.68 -5.80 5.02
CA HIS A 81 13.28 -5.72 6.36
C HIS A 81 12.42 -4.91 7.34
N GLY A 82 11.84 -3.79 6.89
CA GLY A 82 10.89 -3.01 7.68
C GLY A 82 9.63 -3.78 8.02
N ARG A 83 9.04 -4.48 7.05
CA ARG A 83 7.87 -5.34 7.26
C ARG A 83 8.16 -6.46 8.24
N GLN A 84 9.31 -7.11 8.11
CA GLN A 84 9.77 -8.16 9.02
C GLN A 84 9.96 -7.62 10.44
N LYS A 85 10.58 -6.43 10.61
CA LYS A 85 10.71 -5.80 11.93
C LYS A 85 9.36 -5.50 12.56
N VAL A 86 8.42 -4.93 11.81
CA VAL A 86 7.07 -4.66 12.30
C VAL A 86 6.33 -5.95 12.65
N ALA A 87 6.47 -7.01 11.84
CA ALA A 87 5.87 -8.29 12.13
C ALA A 87 6.46 -8.95 13.39
N ARG A 88 7.79 -8.92 13.55
CA ARG A 88 8.52 -9.49 14.68
C ARG A 88 8.22 -8.78 15.99
N TYR A 89 8.17 -7.44 15.97
CA TYR A 89 7.95 -6.60 17.14
C TYR A 89 6.55 -5.99 17.19
N TYR A 90 5.57 -6.65 16.57
CA TYR A 90 4.21 -6.13 16.41
C TYR A 90 3.58 -5.68 17.72
N GLN A 91 3.63 -6.53 18.75
CA GLN A 91 3.02 -6.23 20.05
C GLN A 91 3.67 -5.03 20.73
N PHE A 92 5.00 -4.91 20.62
CA PHE A 92 5.73 -3.76 21.15
C PHE A 92 5.34 -2.46 20.44
N PHE A 93 5.28 -2.46 19.11
CA PHE A 93 4.83 -1.30 18.36
C PHE A 93 3.36 -0.96 18.61
N ARG A 94 2.52 -1.98 18.83
CA ARG A 94 1.12 -1.79 19.19
C ARG A 94 1.00 -1.14 20.57
N PHE A 95 1.75 -1.59 21.56
CA PHE A 95 1.76 -1.01 22.89
C PHE A 95 2.13 0.48 22.85
N LEU A 96 3.21 0.83 22.12
CA LEU A 96 3.63 2.22 21.94
C LEU A 96 2.59 3.10 21.25
N SER A 97 1.73 2.53 20.40
CA SER A 97 0.70 3.30 19.70
C SER A 97 -0.62 3.46 20.47
N ILE A 98 -0.94 2.53 21.38
CA ILE A 98 -2.12 2.63 22.27
C ILE A 98 -1.93 3.75 23.31
N ILE A 99 -0.76 3.78 23.95
CA ILE A 99 -0.52 4.61 25.15
C ILE A 99 -0.89 6.09 24.94
N PRO A 100 -0.47 6.78 23.86
CA PRO A 100 -0.72 8.22 23.75
C PRO A 100 -2.23 8.54 23.62
N ALA A 101 -3.00 7.71 22.89
CA ALA A 101 -4.44 7.92 22.77
C ALA A 101 -5.16 7.79 24.13
N TYR A 102 -4.78 6.76 24.89
CA TYR A 102 -5.37 6.51 26.21
C TYR A 102 -4.92 7.53 27.26
N LEU A 103 -3.68 8.04 27.17
CA LEU A 103 -3.23 9.13 28.04
C LEU A 103 -3.92 10.46 27.71
N LEU A 104 -4.15 10.76 26.43
CA LEU A 104 -4.93 11.94 26.04
C LEU A 104 -6.37 11.83 26.57
N ALA A 105 -7.01 10.67 26.37
CA ALA A 105 -8.34 10.41 26.92
C ALA A 105 -8.35 10.51 28.46
N ALA A 106 -7.39 9.87 29.14
CA ALA A 106 -7.27 9.92 30.59
C ALA A 106 -7.09 11.36 31.11
N THR A 107 -6.31 12.19 30.42
CA THR A 107 -6.13 13.60 30.76
C THR A 107 -7.46 14.35 30.73
N MET A 108 -8.25 14.14 29.67
CA MET A 108 -9.57 14.77 29.51
C MET A 108 -10.59 14.21 30.50
N ILE A 109 -10.58 12.91 30.79
CA ILE A 109 -11.43 12.27 31.79
C ILE A 109 -11.10 12.80 33.19
N ALA A 110 -9.81 12.91 33.54
CA ALA A 110 -9.35 13.41 34.83
C ALA A 110 -9.78 14.87 35.09
N SER A 111 -10.01 15.66 34.03
CA SER A 111 -10.54 17.03 34.17
C SER A 111 -11.94 17.10 34.80
N TYR A 112 -12.69 15.99 34.78
CA TYR A 112 -13.99 15.86 35.44
C TYR A 112 -13.90 15.32 36.88
N SER A 113 -12.72 14.91 37.32
CA SER A 113 -12.53 14.33 38.64
C SER A 113 -12.39 15.41 39.73
N ASP A 114 -12.61 15.00 40.97
CA ASP A 114 -12.39 15.85 42.16
C ASP A 114 -10.90 16.11 42.43
N GLN A 115 -9.99 15.53 41.63
CA GLN A 115 -8.54 15.71 41.72
C GLN A 115 -7.96 16.27 40.41
N PRO A 116 -8.30 17.53 40.06
CA PRO A 116 -7.87 18.17 38.81
C PRO A 116 -6.34 18.33 38.72
N GLU A 117 -5.62 18.23 39.85
CA GLU A 117 -4.17 18.22 39.91
C GLU A 117 -3.55 17.05 39.12
N MET A 118 -4.26 15.93 38.99
CA MET A 118 -3.82 14.77 38.21
C MET A 118 -3.80 15.03 36.69
N THR A 119 -4.45 16.10 36.21
CA THR A 119 -4.46 16.45 34.79
C THR A 119 -3.07 16.84 34.30
N GLN A 120 -2.26 17.56 35.08
CA GLN A 120 -0.92 17.98 34.66
C GLN A 120 0.09 16.84 34.46
N PRO A 121 0.27 15.89 35.40
CA PRO A 121 1.16 14.75 35.16
C PRO A 121 0.68 13.89 33.98
N LEU A 122 -0.63 13.78 33.75
CA LEU A 122 -1.18 13.08 32.57
C LEU A 122 -0.85 13.81 31.27
N LYS A 123 -0.87 15.15 31.23
CA LYS A 123 -0.39 15.94 30.07
C LYS A 123 1.08 15.66 29.76
N ILE A 124 1.94 15.60 30.78
CA ILE A 124 3.38 15.29 30.62
C ILE A 124 3.58 13.86 30.11
N ALA A 125 2.86 12.91 30.70
CA ALA A 125 2.90 11.51 30.28
C ALA A 125 2.45 11.36 28.82
N PHE A 126 1.36 12.03 28.44
CA PHE A 126 0.88 12.08 27.07
C PHE A 126 1.92 12.65 26.11
N LEU A 127 2.53 13.81 26.44
CA LEU A 127 3.58 14.41 25.62
C LEU A 127 4.76 13.44 25.40
N SER A 128 5.19 12.78 26.46
CA SER A 128 6.31 11.83 26.43
C SER A 128 5.97 10.62 25.57
N ALA A 129 4.80 10.02 25.78
CA ALA A 129 4.33 8.89 24.98
C ALA A 129 4.15 9.28 23.50
N PHE A 130 3.59 10.46 23.23
CA PHE A 130 3.45 10.99 21.88
C PHE A 130 4.81 11.18 21.22
N ALA A 131 5.80 11.75 21.90
CA ALA A 131 7.14 11.94 21.35
C ALA A 131 7.81 10.60 20.99
N VAL A 132 7.67 9.58 21.84
CA VAL A 132 8.17 8.23 21.58
C VAL A 132 7.47 7.61 20.36
N GLN A 133 6.15 7.70 20.30
CA GLN A 133 5.36 7.19 19.18
C GLN A 133 5.73 7.91 17.88
N PHE A 134 5.80 9.24 17.91
CA PHE A 134 6.20 10.09 16.78
C PHE A 134 7.58 9.72 16.26
N TYR A 135 8.57 9.56 17.15
CA TYR A 135 9.92 9.14 16.78
C TYR A 135 9.93 7.74 16.18
N ARG A 136 9.21 6.78 16.76
CA ARG A 136 9.08 5.42 16.20
C ARG A 136 8.51 5.46 14.79
N SER A 137 7.46 6.24 14.57
CA SER A 137 6.82 6.41 13.26
C SER A 137 7.78 7.04 12.25
N TYR A 138 8.46 8.12 12.64
CA TYR A 138 9.49 8.75 11.82
C TYR A 138 10.64 7.80 11.49
N TRP A 139 11.14 7.06 12.47
CA TRP A 139 12.23 6.10 12.30
C TRP A 139 11.85 4.99 11.32
N LEU A 140 10.65 4.42 11.45
CA LEU A 140 10.14 3.40 10.55
C LEU A 140 10.07 3.94 9.12
N LEU A 141 9.48 5.12 8.94
CA LEU A 141 9.33 5.73 7.62
C LEU A 141 10.70 6.10 7.02
N LYS A 142 11.59 6.71 7.80
CA LYS A 142 12.90 7.16 7.32
C LYS A 142 13.78 6.00 6.86
N ARG A 143 13.78 4.90 7.64
CA ARG A 143 14.71 3.79 7.42
C ARG A 143 14.14 2.71 6.52
N HIS A 144 12.81 2.60 6.45
CA HIS A 144 12.17 1.45 5.85
C HIS A 144 11.09 1.78 4.81
N ILE A 145 10.83 3.04 4.45
CA ILE A 145 10.04 3.34 3.24
C ILE A 145 10.75 2.77 2.01
N ALA A 146 9.97 2.16 1.12
CA ALA A 146 10.48 1.74 -0.18
C ALA A 146 10.89 2.98 -1.00
N THR A 147 12.05 2.88 -1.66
CA THR A 147 12.68 3.92 -2.50
C THR A 147 11.75 4.54 -3.55
N ARG A 148 10.70 3.81 -3.96
CA ARG A 148 9.71 4.19 -4.98
C ARG A 148 8.82 5.39 -4.66
N LEU A 149 8.78 5.86 -3.40
CA LEU A 149 7.98 7.03 -2.99
C LEU A 149 8.84 8.18 -2.46
N PRO A 150 9.49 8.96 -3.34
CA PRO A 150 10.22 10.16 -2.94
C PRO A 150 9.32 11.22 -2.30
N SER A 151 7.98 11.13 -2.47
CA SER A 151 6.99 11.96 -1.76
C SER A 151 6.80 11.60 -0.29
N PHE A 152 7.14 10.38 0.13
CA PHE A 152 6.98 9.91 1.51
C PHE A 152 8.32 9.75 2.25
N GLY A 153 9.46 9.74 1.55
CA GLY A 153 10.81 9.69 2.12
C GLY A 153 11.62 11.00 2.03
N GLY A 154 12.91 10.92 2.40
CA GLY A 154 13.92 11.96 2.16
C GLY A 154 13.62 13.34 2.79
N ARG A 155 13.95 14.42 2.06
CA ARG A 155 13.73 15.81 2.50
C ARG A 155 12.25 16.12 2.75
N ARG A 156 11.34 15.51 1.99
CA ARG A 156 9.88 15.70 2.14
C ARG A 156 9.35 15.07 3.43
N LEU A 157 9.85 13.89 3.80
CA LEU A 157 9.55 13.29 5.10
C LEU A 157 9.97 14.23 6.23
N THR A 158 11.21 14.73 6.17
CA THR A 158 11.77 15.63 7.19
C THR A 158 10.96 16.92 7.29
N GLY A 159 10.64 17.56 6.17
CA GLY A 159 9.80 18.77 6.14
C GLY A 159 8.40 18.53 6.72
N ARG A 160 7.74 17.42 6.37
CA ARG A 160 6.44 17.04 6.94
C ARG A 160 6.53 16.82 8.45
N THR A 161 7.56 16.09 8.90
CA THR A 161 7.80 15.83 10.31
C THR A 161 7.99 17.13 11.09
N LEU A 162 8.76 18.09 10.56
CA LEU A 162 8.92 19.41 11.18
C LEU A 162 7.60 20.17 11.27
N ILE A 163 6.81 20.20 10.19
CA ILE A 163 5.50 20.87 10.18
C ILE A 163 4.56 20.27 11.23
N ILE A 164 4.46 18.94 11.30
CA ILE A 164 3.63 18.27 12.31
C ILE A 164 4.13 18.58 13.71
N ALA A 165 5.45 18.54 13.95
CA ALA A 165 6.03 18.85 15.24
C ALA A 165 5.69 20.29 15.66
N SER A 166 5.85 21.28 14.77
CA SER A 166 5.51 22.67 15.06
C SER A 166 4.02 22.86 15.38
N ILE A 167 3.14 22.28 14.56
CA ILE A 167 1.69 22.35 14.76
C ILE A 167 1.30 21.67 16.08
N PHE A 168 1.87 20.50 16.38
CA PHE A 168 1.66 19.79 17.64
C PHE A 168 2.15 20.62 18.84
N THR A 169 3.33 21.24 18.76
CA THR A 169 3.86 22.08 19.83
C THR A 169 2.93 23.26 20.13
N LEU A 170 2.43 23.96 19.11
CA LEU A 170 1.50 25.07 19.29
C LEU A 170 0.19 24.61 19.95
N TRP A 171 -0.38 23.51 19.48
CA TRP A 171 -1.58 22.93 20.09
C TRP A 171 -1.32 22.45 21.52
N PHE A 172 -0.16 21.82 21.79
CA PHE A 172 0.17 21.33 23.13
C PHE A 172 0.37 22.48 24.11
N ILE A 173 0.94 23.62 23.69
CA ILE A 173 1.03 24.83 24.53
C ILE A 173 -0.37 25.34 24.87
N TYR A 174 -1.29 25.38 23.91
CA TYR A 174 -2.69 25.69 24.18
C TYR A 174 -3.32 24.70 25.17
N PHE A 175 -3.16 23.39 24.92
CA PHE A 175 -3.68 22.33 25.78
C PHE A 175 -3.09 22.37 27.19
N TRP A 176 -1.81 22.70 27.33
CA TRP A 176 -1.10 22.88 28.59
C TRP A 176 -1.74 23.97 29.44
N ASN A 177 -2.04 25.11 28.81
CA ASN A 177 -2.60 26.30 29.46
C ASN A 177 -4.10 26.20 29.74
N LEU A 178 -4.80 25.15 29.28
CA LEU A 178 -6.19 24.95 29.65
C LEU A 178 -6.32 24.76 31.16
N PRO A 179 -7.24 25.48 31.83
CA PRO A 179 -7.46 25.37 33.26
C PRO A 179 -7.86 23.96 33.64
N ALA A 180 -7.59 23.58 34.88
CA ALA A 180 -7.94 22.27 35.43
C ALA A 180 -9.42 22.26 35.85
N GLN A 181 -10.29 22.41 34.84
CA GLN A 181 -11.74 22.36 34.93
C GLN A 181 -12.26 21.35 33.90
N PRO A 182 -13.49 20.82 34.06
CA PRO A 182 -14.08 19.91 33.09
C PRO A 182 -14.02 20.49 31.69
N TYR A 183 -13.35 19.78 30.78
CA TYR A 183 -13.22 20.26 29.41
C TYR A 183 -14.57 20.28 28.71
N SER A 184 -14.77 21.29 27.86
CA SER A 184 -15.96 21.37 27.03
C SER A 184 -15.95 20.25 25.97
N LEU A 185 -17.13 19.88 25.49
CA LEU A 185 -17.26 18.92 24.38
C LEU A 185 -16.46 19.35 23.14
N SER A 186 -16.41 20.65 22.85
CA SER A 186 -15.63 21.20 21.74
C SER A 186 -14.12 21.08 21.95
N GLN A 187 -13.63 21.20 23.18
CA GLN A 187 -12.21 21.01 23.51
C GLN A 187 -11.81 19.54 23.38
N ILE A 188 -12.66 18.61 23.85
CA ILE A 188 -12.44 17.16 23.72
C ILE A 188 -12.46 16.76 22.25
N LEU A 189 -13.52 17.11 21.53
CA LEU A 189 -13.69 16.77 20.12
C LEU A 189 -12.60 17.40 19.25
N GLY A 190 -12.31 18.69 19.44
CA GLY A 190 -11.30 19.41 18.67
C GLY A 190 -9.89 18.86 18.87
N SER A 191 -9.53 18.57 20.12
CA SER A 191 -8.24 17.92 20.46
C SER A 191 -8.17 16.48 19.94
N GLY A 192 -9.27 15.74 20.01
CA GLY A 192 -9.36 14.39 19.45
C GLY A 192 -9.21 14.39 17.93
N LEU A 193 -9.90 15.29 17.22
CA LEU A 193 -9.78 15.45 15.77
C LEU A 193 -8.36 15.85 15.38
N PHE A 194 -7.77 16.79 16.12
CA PHE A 194 -6.39 17.18 15.92
C PHE A 194 -5.41 16.00 16.04
N TYR A 195 -5.53 15.22 17.12
CA TYR A 195 -4.70 14.03 17.33
C TYR A 195 -4.94 12.96 16.26
N PHE A 196 -6.19 12.73 15.86
CA PHE A 196 -6.57 11.86 14.76
C PHE A 196 -5.90 12.25 13.44
N PHE A 197 -5.94 13.52 13.06
CA PHE A 197 -5.31 14.00 11.83
C PHE A 197 -3.78 13.88 11.90
N ILE A 198 -3.18 14.17 13.05
CA ILE A 198 -1.74 13.96 13.24
C ILE A 198 -1.37 12.48 13.06
N ALA A 199 -2.08 11.56 13.71
CA ALA A 199 -1.86 10.12 13.57
C ALA A 199 -1.99 9.69 12.10
N ALA A 200 -3.03 10.13 11.40
CA ALA A 200 -3.24 9.87 9.98
C ALA A 200 -2.09 10.36 9.10
N VAL A 201 -1.51 11.53 9.40
CA VAL A 201 -0.41 12.10 8.62
C VAL A 201 0.95 11.49 8.98
N LEU A 202 1.13 11.01 10.22
CA LEU A 202 2.31 10.25 10.66
C LEU A 202 2.32 8.82 10.12
N HIS A 203 1.15 8.28 9.82
CA HIS A 203 0.97 6.94 9.30
C HIS A 203 0.24 6.94 7.96
N PRO A 204 0.77 7.62 6.93
CA PRO A 204 0.27 7.36 5.61
C PRO A 204 0.71 5.94 5.30
N LEU A 205 -0.24 5.01 5.33
CA LEU A 205 -0.08 3.77 4.60
C LEU A 205 0.18 4.20 3.16
N PRO A 206 1.43 4.12 2.66
CA PRO A 206 1.68 4.36 1.26
C PRO A 206 1.23 3.07 0.59
N THR A 207 -0.08 2.87 0.58
CA THR A 207 -0.71 1.78 -0.14
C THR A 207 -0.80 2.22 -1.58
N ARG A 208 -0.62 1.25 -2.49
CA ARG A 208 -0.88 1.42 -3.92
C ARG A 208 -2.27 2.03 -4.22
N TYR A 209 -3.21 1.91 -3.28
CA TYR A 209 -4.61 2.32 -3.36
C TYR A 209 -5.03 3.39 -2.35
N SER A 210 -4.10 4.20 -1.82
CA SER A 210 -4.41 5.21 -0.80
C SER A 210 -5.49 6.19 -1.29
N LEU A 211 -6.65 6.19 -0.62
CA LEU A 211 -7.81 7.04 -0.91
C LEU A 211 -7.58 8.51 -0.51
N THR A 212 -6.72 8.78 0.48
CA THR A 212 -6.50 10.13 1.04
C THR A 212 -5.39 10.90 0.31
N ARG A 213 -4.54 10.19 -0.42
CA ARG A 213 -3.61 10.75 -1.41
C ARG A 213 -3.50 9.75 -2.55
N PRO A 214 -4.43 9.75 -3.54
CA PRO A 214 -4.11 9.17 -4.82
C PRO A 214 -2.79 9.83 -5.23
N GLY A 215 -1.74 9.03 -5.43
CA GLY A 215 -0.42 9.57 -5.73
C GLY A 215 -0.57 10.68 -6.77
N ARG A 216 0.00 11.86 -6.49
CA ARG A 216 0.08 12.96 -7.48
C ARG A 216 0.43 12.35 -8.85
N PRO A 217 0.00 12.92 -9.99
CA PRO A 217 0.24 12.33 -11.32
C PRO A 217 1.69 11.83 -11.55
N ILE A 218 2.66 12.54 -10.97
CA ILE A 218 4.11 12.23 -10.97
C ILE A 218 4.44 10.87 -10.31
N ALA A 219 3.63 10.38 -9.36
CA ALA A 219 3.77 9.09 -8.68
C ALA A 219 3.07 7.93 -9.42
N ARG A 220 2.01 8.19 -10.22
CA ARG A 220 1.42 7.16 -11.10
C ARG A 220 2.44 6.70 -12.14
N GLY A 221 3.13 7.65 -12.78
CA GLY A 221 4.18 7.33 -13.75
C GLY A 221 5.32 6.50 -13.17
N ASN A 222 5.71 6.72 -11.91
CA ASN A 222 6.77 5.92 -11.26
C ASN A 222 6.33 4.50 -10.87
N PHE A 223 5.04 4.25 -10.70
CA PHE A 223 4.54 2.90 -10.40
C PHE A 223 4.63 1.98 -11.61
N PHE A 224 4.57 2.54 -12.82
CA PHE A 224 4.60 1.80 -14.08
C PHE A 224 6.01 1.65 -14.69
N LYS A 225 7.04 2.11 -13.98
CA LYS A 225 8.44 1.99 -14.40
C LYS A 225 9.03 0.63 -14.06
N ILE A 226 10.03 0.24 -14.84
CA ILE A 226 10.87 -0.92 -14.50
C ILE A 226 11.91 -0.47 -13.47
N GLU A 227 11.99 -1.17 -12.35
CA GLU A 227 13.04 -0.95 -11.36
C GLU A 227 14.06 -2.08 -11.46
N VAL A 228 15.33 -1.72 -11.61
CA VAL A 228 16.44 -2.65 -11.39
C VAL A 228 16.65 -2.77 -9.89
N ILE A 229 16.58 -3.99 -9.38
CA ILE A 229 16.71 -4.31 -7.95
C ILE A 229 18.00 -5.08 -7.70
N ASP A 230 18.53 -5.00 -6.48
CA ASP A 230 19.68 -5.80 -6.06
C ASP A 230 19.27 -7.24 -5.67
N ASP A 231 20.25 -8.12 -5.48
CA ASP A 231 20.01 -9.51 -5.09
C ASP A 231 19.34 -9.64 -3.72
N GLU A 232 19.66 -8.76 -2.77
CA GLU A 232 19.05 -8.76 -1.42
C GLU A 232 17.54 -8.49 -1.52
N GLN A 233 17.18 -7.49 -2.32
CA GLN A 233 15.80 -7.12 -2.60
C GLN A 233 15.07 -8.22 -3.35
N LEU A 234 15.68 -8.85 -4.35
CA LEU A 234 15.04 -9.98 -5.05
C LEU A 234 14.82 -11.14 -4.09
N ASN A 235 15.83 -11.58 -3.35
CA ASN A 235 15.75 -12.70 -2.42
C ASN A 235 14.74 -12.48 -1.28
N SER A 236 14.43 -11.22 -0.98
CA SER A 236 13.44 -10.85 0.02
C SER A 236 11.98 -10.96 -0.49
N LEU A 237 11.77 -11.14 -1.79
CA LEU A 237 10.45 -11.25 -2.41
C LEU A 237 9.95 -12.70 -2.44
N PRO A 238 8.62 -12.91 -2.34
CA PRO A 238 8.06 -14.25 -2.29
C PRO A 238 8.33 -15.00 -3.61
N GLY A 239 8.68 -16.28 -3.48
CA GLY A 239 8.99 -17.13 -4.63
C GLY A 239 10.34 -16.85 -5.30
N ALA A 240 11.11 -15.85 -4.86
CA ALA A 240 12.41 -15.55 -5.48
C ALA A 240 13.40 -16.72 -5.43
N ALA A 241 13.35 -17.53 -4.37
CA ALA A 241 14.14 -18.76 -4.24
C ALA A 241 13.84 -19.82 -5.32
N GLU A 242 12.69 -19.72 -5.99
CA GLU A 242 12.31 -20.63 -7.08
C GLU A 242 12.94 -20.20 -8.42
N ILE A 243 13.53 -19.00 -8.52
CA ILE A 243 14.34 -18.56 -9.65
C ILE A 243 15.73 -19.20 -9.49
N ASN A 244 15.85 -20.45 -9.92
CA ASN A 244 17.06 -21.25 -9.77
C ASN A 244 17.74 -21.54 -11.13
N ASP A 245 18.88 -22.21 -11.07
CA ASP A 245 19.65 -22.57 -12.27
C ASP A 245 18.87 -23.46 -13.24
N THR A 246 17.97 -24.31 -12.74
CA THR A 246 17.13 -25.18 -13.57
C THR A 246 16.19 -24.37 -14.48
N GLN A 247 15.62 -23.27 -13.98
CA GLN A 247 14.79 -22.38 -14.79
C GLN A 247 15.61 -21.54 -15.77
N ARG A 248 16.86 -21.24 -15.43
CA ARG A 248 17.79 -20.45 -16.26
C ARG A 248 18.44 -21.26 -17.38
N GLN A 249 18.75 -22.53 -17.11
CA GLN A 249 19.57 -23.39 -17.97
C GLN A 249 19.10 -23.44 -19.43
N PRO A 250 17.79 -23.57 -19.75
CA PRO A 250 17.33 -23.62 -21.14
C PRO A 250 17.71 -22.37 -21.94
N PHE A 251 17.62 -21.19 -21.30
CA PHE A 251 17.90 -19.91 -21.94
C PHE A 251 19.40 -19.61 -21.96
N ALA A 252 20.12 -19.95 -20.89
CA ALA A 252 21.58 -19.84 -20.85
C ALA A 252 22.23 -20.70 -21.94
N SER A 253 21.72 -21.92 -22.16
CA SER A 253 22.19 -22.82 -23.22
C SER A 253 21.90 -22.28 -24.62
N ALA A 254 20.84 -21.49 -24.78
CA ALA A 254 20.52 -20.74 -26.01
C ALA A 254 21.30 -19.42 -26.14
N GLY A 255 22.28 -19.16 -25.26
CA GLY A 255 23.15 -17.99 -25.34
C GLY A 255 22.62 -16.72 -24.68
N PHE A 256 21.50 -16.78 -23.93
CA PHE A 256 20.99 -15.62 -23.21
C PHE A 256 21.93 -15.22 -22.06
N GLN A 257 22.11 -13.92 -21.89
CA GLN A 257 22.93 -13.34 -20.83
C GLN A 257 22.04 -12.65 -19.78
N THR A 258 22.33 -12.86 -18.50
CA THR A 258 21.61 -12.15 -17.42
C THR A 258 21.92 -10.66 -17.47
N LEU A 259 20.88 -9.84 -17.55
CA LEU A 259 21.01 -8.39 -17.68
C LEU A 259 20.83 -7.69 -16.31
N ALA A 260 19.73 -7.98 -15.62
CA ALA A 260 19.47 -7.43 -14.28
C ALA A 260 18.36 -8.19 -13.55
N ASN A 261 18.34 -8.12 -12.22
CA ASN A 261 17.13 -8.39 -11.47
C ASN A 261 16.20 -7.18 -11.61
N ILE A 262 14.94 -7.44 -11.90
CA ILE A 262 13.95 -6.40 -12.11
C ILE A 262 12.71 -6.61 -11.26
N ARG A 263 12.02 -5.50 -10.98
CA ARG A 263 10.62 -5.51 -10.55
C ARG A 263 9.82 -4.57 -11.44
N MET A 264 8.67 -5.04 -11.91
CA MET A 264 7.84 -4.33 -12.88
C MET A 264 6.35 -4.58 -12.63
N PRO A 265 5.46 -3.73 -13.17
CA PRO A 265 4.05 -4.08 -13.33
C PRO A 265 3.88 -5.36 -14.15
N LEU A 266 2.89 -6.16 -13.78
CA LEU A 266 2.53 -7.33 -14.54
C LEU A 266 1.88 -6.91 -15.87
N ILE A 267 2.31 -7.50 -16.99
CA ILE A 267 1.88 -7.06 -18.33
C ILE A 267 0.36 -7.25 -18.52
N GLU A 268 -0.21 -8.38 -18.09
CA GLU A 268 -1.66 -8.63 -18.27
C GLU A 268 -2.52 -7.88 -17.27
N LEU A 269 -1.97 -7.58 -16.10
CA LEU A 269 -2.67 -6.87 -15.03
C LEU A 269 -1.76 -5.81 -14.40
N PRO A 270 -1.58 -4.64 -15.06
CA PRO A 270 -0.61 -3.61 -14.65
C PRO A 270 -0.77 -3.04 -13.24
N LEU A 271 -1.88 -3.36 -12.56
CA LEU A 271 -2.12 -3.00 -11.16
C LEU A 271 -1.39 -3.92 -10.16
N PHE A 272 -0.98 -5.12 -10.59
CA PHE A 272 -0.17 -6.05 -9.83
C PHE A 272 1.30 -5.94 -10.25
N GLN A 273 2.20 -6.39 -9.38
CA GLN A 273 3.63 -6.41 -9.66
C GLN A 273 4.15 -7.83 -9.91
N SER A 274 5.24 -7.89 -10.66
CA SER A 274 6.07 -9.05 -10.87
C SER A 274 7.53 -8.69 -10.60
N TRP A 275 8.32 -9.67 -10.21
CA TRP A 275 9.72 -9.53 -9.88
C TRP A 275 10.51 -10.75 -10.30
N GLY A 276 11.77 -10.57 -10.66
CA GLY A 276 12.63 -11.68 -10.99
C GLY A 276 13.82 -11.26 -11.83
N GLN A 277 14.21 -12.12 -12.76
CA GLN A 277 15.42 -11.94 -13.55
C GLN A 277 15.10 -11.67 -15.01
N SER A 278 15.83 -10.71 -15.57
CA SER A 278 15.82 -10.42 -17.00
C SER A 278 17.09 -10.97 -17.65
N LEU A 279 16.91 -11.62 -18.78
CA LEU A 279 17.97 -12.16 -19.61
C LEU A 279 17.77 -11.67 -21.05
N ILE A 280 18.84 -11.36 -21.76
CA ILE A 280 18.79 -10.86 -23.14
C ILE A 280 19.51 -11.83 -24.07
N SER A 281 18.96 -12.06 -25.26
CA SER A 281 19.62 -12.84 -26.32
C SER A 281 20.88 -12.14 -26.82
N GLN A 282 21.81 -12.90 -27.43
CA GLN A 282 23.08 -12.35 -27.93
C GLN A 282 22.89 -11.27 -29.01
N ASP A 283 21.90 -11.47 -29.88
CA ASP A 283 21.50 -10.51 -30.92
C ASP A 283 20.65 -9.34 -30.39
N ARG A 284 20.35 -9.35 -29.08
CA ARG A 284 19.52 -8.37 -28.37
C ARG A 284 18.10 -8.22 -28.89
N LYS A 285 17.61 -9.15 -29.71
CA LYS A 285 16.26 -9.09 -30.28
C LYS A 285 15.19 -9.62 -29.35
N THR A 286 15.56 -10.50 -28.42
CA THR A 286 14.61 -11.18 -27.52
C THR A 286 15.01 -10.98 -26.06
N LEU A 287 14.09 -10.43 -25.29
CA LEU A 287 14.16 -10.31 -23.84
C LEU A 287 13.40 -11.46 -23.20
N MET A 288 14.07 -12.20 -22.33
CA MET A 288 13.49 -13.25 -21.49
C MET A 288 13.33 -12.77 -20.06
N LEU A 289 12.14 -12.94 -19.50
CA LEU A 289 11.80 -12.57 -18.14
C LEU A 289 11.39 -13.82 -17.36
N LEU A 290 12.13 -14.11 -16.29
CA LEU A 290 11.79 -15.12 -15.29
C LEU A 290 11.18 -14.41 -14.09
N LEU A 291 9.85 -14.47 -13.93
CA LEU A 291 9.11 -13.62 -13.01
C LEU A 291 8.28 -14.42 -12.01
N GLY A 292 8.42 -14.13 -10.72
CA GLY A 292 7.37 -14.35 -9.74
C GLY A 292 6.36 -13.20 -9.79
N CYS A 293 5.11 -13.45 -9.41
CA CYS A 293 4.07 -12.42 -9.41
C CYS A 293 3.20 -12.47 -8.15
N GLU A 294 2.49 -11.37 -7.88
CA GLU A 294 1.56 -11.29 -6.74
C GLU A 294 0.31 -12.19 -6.84
N PRO A 295 -0.37 -12.30 -8.00
CA PRO A 295 -1.64 -13.03 -8.06
C PRO A 295 -1.48 -14.55 -8.06
N HIS A 296 -0.35 -15.10 -8.52
CA HIS A 296 -0.17 -16.53 -8.70
C HIS A 296 1.16 -17.03 -8.15
N LYS A 297 1.18 -18.31 -7.74
CA LYS A 297 2.36 -18.95 -7.18
C LYS A 297 3.29 -19.50 -8.28
N GLY A 298 4.57 -19.30 -8.03
CA GLY A 298 5.71 -19.84 -8.76
C GLY A 298 6.21 -18.96 -9.90
N ILE A 299 7.29 -19.40 -10.53
CA ILE A 299 7.98 -18.62 -11.57
C ILE A 299 7.32 -18.81 -12.93
N HIS A 300 7.20 -17.70 -13.64
CA HIS A 300 6.63 -17.56 -14.97
C HIS A 300 7.72 -17.14 -15.94
N ARG A 301 7.59 -17.61 -17.17
CA ARG A 301 8.53 -17.38 -18.27
C ARG A 301 7.83 -16.51 -19.31
N CYS A 302 8.40 -15.35 -19.60
CA CYS A 302 7.85 -14.42 -20.57
C CYS A 302 8.94 -13.94 -21.52
N LEU A 303 8.76 -14.19 -22.81
CA LEU A 303 9.63 -13.78 -23.90
C LEU A 303 9.01 -12.59 -24.63
N VAL A 304 9.79 -11.54 -24.82
CA VAL A 304 9.36 -10.29 -25.46
C VAL A 304 10.33 -9.96 -26.59
N SER A 305 9.78 -9.73 -27.78
CA SER A 305 10.53 -9.24 -28.94
C SER A 305 9.75 -8.12 -29.63
N ARG A 306 10.42 -7.33 -30.45
CA ARG A 306 9.78 -6.28 -31.27
C ARG A 306 9.89 -6.63 -32.75
N ASN A 307 8.74 -6.77 -33.40
CA ASN A 307 8.65 -6.96 -34.84
C ASN A 307 7.96 -5.74 -35.47
N SER A 308 8.74 -4.90 -36.15
CA SER A 308 8.27 -3.64 -36.73
C SER A 308 7.56 -2.77 -35.67
N ASP A 309 6.26 -2.53 -35.83
CA ASP A 309 5.43 -1.73 -34.91
C ASP A 309 4.70 -2.55 -33.83
N LYS A 310 4.93 -3.86 -33.77
CA LYS A 310 4.28 -4.75 -32.80
C LYS A 310 5.25 -5.38 -31.82
N TYR A 311 4.82 -5.50 -30.57
CA TYR A 311 5.49 -6.30 -29.56
C TYR A 311 4.92 -7.72 -29.59
N VAL A 312 5.81 -8.70 -29.75
CA VAL A 312 5.46 -10.12 -29.71
C VAL A 312 5.79 -10.62 -28.31
N ILE A 313 4.79 -11.16 -27.61
CA ILE A 313 4.93 -11.69 -26.26
C ILE A 313 4.49 -13.15 -26.24
N THR A 314 5.37 -14.06 -25.83
CA THR A 314 5.05 -15.47 -25.56
C THR A 314 5.30 -15.74 -24.10
N THR A 315 4.31 -16.28 -23.38
CA THR A 315 4.45 -16.51 -21.94
C THR A 315 3.70 -17.75 -21.50
N ASP A 316 4.11 -18.34 -20.39
CA ASP A 316 3.41 -19.45 -19.73
C ASP A 316 2.46 -18.99 -18.61
N PHE A 317 2.17 -17.70 -18.61
CA PHE A 317 1.35 -17.01 -17.64
C PHE A 317 0.34 -16.10 -18.33
N GLY A 318 -0.83 -15.95 -17.71
CA GLY A 318 -1.92 -15.14 -18.23
C GLY A 318 -3.20 -15.93 -18.46
N ALA A 319 -4.29 -15.20 -18.66
CA ALA A 319 -5.55 -15.80 -19.05
C ALA A 319 -5.64 -15.85 -20.58
N ASN A 320 -6.03 -16.99 -21.14
CA ASN A 320 -6.26 -17.15 -22.58
C ASN A 320 -7.31 -16.17 -23.15
N GLN A 321 -8.10 -15.54 -22.28
CA GLN A 321 -9.14 -14.57 -22.63
C GLN A 321 -8.70 -13.10 -22.45
N ALA A 322 -7.46 -12.84 -22.02
CA ALA A 322 -6.95 -11.48 -21.86
C ALA A 322 -6.89 -10.76 -23.22
N LYS A 323 -7.52 -9.59 -23.31
CA LYS A 323 -7.47 -8.74 -24.50
C LYS A 323 -6.32 -7.75 -24.37
N PHE A 324 -5.58 -7.57 -25.47
CA PHE A 324 -4.47 -6.64 -25.58
C PHE A 324 -4.72 -5.63 -26.71
N PRO A 325 -4.08 -4.45 -26.68
CA PRO A 325 -4.10 -3.53 -27.82
C PRO A 325 -3.49 -4.20 -29.06
N ALA A 326 -3.90 -3.75 -30.25
CA ALA A 326 -3.45 -4.32 -31.53
C ALA A 326 -1.92 -4.24 -31.79
N THR A 327 -1.22 -3.41 -31.01
CA THR A 327 0.24 -3.27 -30.99
C THR A 327 0.94 -4.41 -30.23
N ILE A 328 0.21 -5.29 -29.55
CA ILE A 328 0.76 -6.41 -28.78
C ILE A 328 0.17 -7.71 -29.33
N ASP A 329 1.02 -8.57 -29.85
CA ASP A 329 0.69 -9.94 -30.24
C ASP A 329 1.03 -10.90 -29.09
N TYR A 330 0.01 -11.37 -28.39
CA TYR A 330 0.12 -12.08 -27.12
C TYR A 330 -0.24 -13.56 -27.24
N LEU A 331 0.63 -14.46 -26.77
CA LEU A 331 0.40 -15.90 -26.76
C LEU A 331 0.69 -16.48 -25.38
N VAL A 332 -0.33 -17.11 -24.80
CA VAL A 332 -0.22 -17.89 -23.57
C VAL A 332 -0.02 -19.37 -23.91
N GLN A 333 0.93 -20.00 -23.24
CA GLN A 333 1.28 -21.41 -23.38
C GLN A 333 1.05 -22.17 -22.08
N ASP A 334 0.91 -23.50 -22.17
CA ASP A 334 0.82 -24.34 -20.97
C ASP A 334 2.16 -24.31 -20.22
N ARG A 335 2.08 -24.06 -18.91
CA ARG A 335 3.23 -24.06 -17.99
C ARG A 335 4.02 -25.36 -17.99
N LYS A 336 3.41 -26.49 -18.37
CA LYS A 336 4.10 -27.79 -18.48
C LYS A 336 5.12 -27.87 -19.60
N ILE A 337 5.07 -26.95 -20.58
CA ILE A 337 6.00 -26.94 -21.70
C ILE A 337 7.42 -26.59 -21.23
N SER A 338 8.45 -27.22 -21.81
CA SER A 338 9.85 -26.96 -21.48
C SER A 338 10.28 -25.55 -21.91
N GLY A 339 11.32 -24.99 -21.25
CA GLY A 339 11.83 -23.66 -21.60
C GLY A 339 12.33 -23.57 -23.04
N GLU A 340 12.93 -24.64 -23.54
CA GLU A 340 13.41 -24.74 -24.93
C GLU A 340 12.25 -24.70 -25.93
N SER A 341 11.17 -25.43 -25.66
CA SER A 341 10.00 -25.45 -26.54
C SER A 341 9.28 -24.10 -26.53
N LEU A 342 9.18 -23.44 -25.36
CA LEU A 342 8.66 -22.08 -25.25
C LEU A 342 9.49 -21.09 -26.08
N LEU A 343 10.82 -21.19 -26.02
CA LEU A 343 11.72 -20.37 -26.81
C LEU A 343 11.54 -20.62 -28.31
N GLN A 344 11.52 -21.87 -28.75
CA GLN A 344 11.29 -22.22 -30.16
C GLN A 344 9.96 -21.64 -30.67
N GLN A 345 8.89 -21.77 -29.90
CA GLN A 345 7.58 -21.19 -30.27
C GLN A 345 7.59 -19.66 -30.31
N HIS A 346 8.41 -18.99 -29.50
CA HIS A 346 8.59 -17.55 -29.62
C HIS A 346 9.37 -17.18 -30.87
N LEU A 347 10.44 -17.93 -31.17
CA LEU A 347 11.29 -17.69 -32.33
C LEU A 347 10.56 -17.91 -33.67
N THR A 348 9.58 -18.81 -33.75
CA THR A 348 8.75 -18.98 -34.96
C THR A 348 7.80 -17.81 -35.21
N ARG A 349 7.53 -16.97 -34.21
CA ARG A 349 6.65 -15.80 -34.32
C ARG A 349 7.40 -14.52 -34.66
N ILE A 350 8.72 -14.52 -34.55
CA ILE A 350 9.55 -13.37 -34.92
C ILE A 350 10.09 -13.59 -36.35
N THR A 351 10.14 -12.52 -37.13
CA THR A 351 10.74 -12.52 -38.47
C THR A 351 12.17 -12.02 -38.39
N GLU A 352 12.95 -12.22 -39.45
CA GLU A 352 14.33 -11.70 -39.54
C GLU A 352 14.42 -10.18 -39.34
N SER A 353 13.35 -9.46 -39.69
CA SER A 353 13.15 -8.02 -39.48
C SER A 353 12.92 -7.60 -38.02
N ALA A 354 12.98 -8.52 -37.06
CA ALA A 354 12.90 -8.18 -35.64
C ALA A 354 14.03 -7.21 -35.25
N VAL A 355 13.64 -6.15 -34.54
CA VAL A 355 14.52 -5.05 -34.17
C VAL A 355 15.19 -5.38 -32.83
N ALA A 356 16.49 -5.07 -32.72
CA ALA A 356 17.20 -5.16 -31.45
C ALA A 356 16.54 -4.24 -30.42
N LEU A 357 16.31 -4.76 -29.22
CA LEU A 357 15.80 -3.98 -28.10
C LEU A 357 16.90 -3.02 -27.63
N SER A 358 16.53 -1.78 -27.32
CA SER A 358 17.47 -0.77 -26.80
C SER A 358 18.22 -1.28 -25.57
N ASP A 359 19.42 -0.75 -25.31
CA ASP A 359 20.21 -1.07 -24.12
C ASP A 359 20.19 0.12 -23.13
N PRO A 360 19.48 0.03 -21.99
CA PRO A 360 18.72 -1.13 -21.50
C PRO A 360 17.30 -1.24 -22.10
N PRO A 361 16.68 -2.44 -22.09
CA PRO A 361 15.40 -2.71 -22.78
C PRO A 361 14.16 -2.21 -22.01
N TRP A 362 14.35 -1.44 -20.94
CA TRP A 362 13.30 -1.01 -20.02
C TRP A 362 12.24 -0.14 -20.70
N GLN A 363 12.66 0.76 -21.59
CA GLN A 363 11.72 1.64 -22.30
C GLN A 363 10.71 0.84 -23.13
N HIS A 364 11.10 -0.32 -23.67
CA HIS A 364 10.19 -1.19 -24.39
C HIS A 364 9.14 -1.80 -23.46
N LEU A 365 9.54 -2.30 -22.29
CA LEU A 365 8.62 -2.83 -21.29
C LEU A 365 7.67 -1.75 -20.77
N GLU A 366 8.17 -0.55 -20.48
CA GLU A 366 7.34 0.59 -20.06
C GLU A 366 6.34 1.00 -21.15
N THR A 367 6.76 0.96 -22.42
CA THR A 367 5.88 1.23 -23.56
C THR A 367 4.75 0.21 -23.65
N ILE A 368 5.06 -1.08 -23.49
CA ILE A 368 4.06 -2.16 -23.44
C ILE A 368 3.06 -1.91 -22.31
N ILE A 369 3.55 -1.67 -21.09
CA ILE A 369 2.71 -1.43 -19.91
C ILE A 369 1.78 -0.23 -20.13
N ASN A 370 2.32 0.89 -20.59
CA ASN A 370 1.53 2.10 -20.84
C ASN A 370 0.47 1.87 -21.93
N SER A 371 0.81 1.12 -22.98
CA SER A 371 -0.15 0.76 -24.04
C SER A 371 -1.29 -0.11 -23.50
N VAL A 372 -1.01 -1.07 -22.62
CA VAL A 372 -2.03 -1.91 -21.99
C VAL A 372 -2.92 -1.08 -21.06
N ILE A 373 -2.35 -0.17 -20.27
CA ILE A 373 -3.12 0.70 -19.38
C ILE A 373 -4.08 1.58 -20.18
N ALA A 374 -3.59 2.25 -21.22
CA ALA A 374 -4.42 3.09 -22.08
C ALA A 374 -5.55 2.28 -22.73
N PHE A 375 -5.26 1.05 -23.15
CA PHE A 375 -6.27 0.12 -23.67
C PHE A 375 -7.33 -0.22 -22.62
N LEU A 376 -6.94 -0.61 -21.41
CA LEU A 376 -7.87 -0.94 -20.33
C LEU A 376 -8.70 0.26 -19.88
N GLU A 377 -8.12 1.46 -19.85
CA GLU A 377 -8.85 2.71 -19.57
C GLU A 377 -9.90 2.98 -20.67
N SER A 378 -9.54 2.77 -21.94
CA SER A 378 -10.46 2.95 -23.07
C SER A 378 -11.60 1.92 -23.10
N GLU A 379 -11.32 0.65 -22.83
CA GLU A 379 -12.34 -0.41 -22.76
C GLU A 379 -13.28 -0.14 -21.58
N ASN A 380 -12.77 0.23 -20.41
CA ASN A 380 -13.60 0.59 -19.26
C ASN A 380 -14.49 1.82 -19.55
N ALA A 381 -13.97 2.82 -20.25
CA ALA A 381 -14.76 3.97 -20.67
C ALA A 381 -15.87 3.53 -21.64
N ARG A 382 -15.56 2.69 -22.64
CA ARG A 382 -16.55 2.16 -23.59
C ARG A 382 -17.63 1.34 -22.89
N THR A 383 -17.28 0.48 -21.95
CA THR A 383 -18.25 -0.32 -21.18
C THR A 383 -19.17 0.58 -20.35
N ARG A 384 -18.63 1.58 -19.64
CA ARG A 384 -19.47 2.55 -18.90
C ARG A 384 -20.40 3.34 -19.81
N SER A 385 -19.90 3.77 -20.97
CA SER A 385 -20.73 4.47 -21.97
C SER A 385 -21.81 3.55 -22.56
N ALA A 386 -21.52 2.27 -22.78
CA ALA A 386 -22.48 1.28 -23.25
C ALA A 386 -23.55 0.97 -22.19
N GLU A 387 -23.17 0.79 -20.92
CA GLU A 387 -24.10 0.60 -19.79
C GLU A 387 -25.01 1.83 -19.59
N LEU A 388 -24.48 3.04 -19.80
CA LEU A 388 -25.27 4.28 -19.80
C LEU A 388 -26.22 4.38 -21.01
N SER A 389 -25.85 3.78 -22.15
CA SER A 389 -26.68 3.79 -23.38
C SER A 389 -27.80 2.76 -23.30
N GLU A 390 -27.54 1.60 -22.70
CA GLU A 390 -28.56 0.57 -22.44
C GLU A 390 -29.53 0.99 -21.32
N GLY A 391 -29.09 1.81 -20.36
CA GLY A 391 -29.95 2.37 -19.31
C GLY A 391 -30.89 3.51 -19.74
N VAL A 392 -30.78 4.02 -20.97
CA VAL A 392 -31.61 5.12 -21.50
C VAL A 392 -32.69 4.65 -22.48
N VAL A 393 -32.75 3.35 -22.80
CA VAL A 393 -33.81 2.80 -23.66
C VAL A 393 -34.88 2.09 -22.83
N SER A 394 -35.96 2.84 -22.57
CA SER A 394 -37.37 2.43 -22.36
C SER A 394 -38.02 3.09 -21.13
N ASN A 395 -38.41 4.36 -21.30
CA ASN A 395 -39.49 4.95 -20.50
C ASN A 395 -40.50 5.67 -21.41
N GLU A 396 -40.73 5.13 -22.60
CA GLU A 396 -41.86 5.48 -23.47
C GLU A 396 -42.60 4.20 -23.81
N GLY A 397 -43.54 3.80 -22.95
CA GLY A 397 -44.27 2.55 -23.18
C GLY A 397 -45.28 2.12 -22.13
N THR A 398 -45.82 3.01 -21.29
CA THR A 398 -46.95 2.67 -20.40
C THR A 398 -47.77 3.90 -20.03
N THR A 399 -48.40 4.51 -21.03
CA THR A 399 -49.66 5.22 -20.84
C THR A 399 -50.54 4.97 -22.07
N ARG A 400 -51.36 3.93 -21.99
CA ARG A 400 -52.70 3.88 -22.58
C ARG A 400 -53.52 2.82 -21.87
#